data_AF-A0A256YX32-F1
#
_entry.id   AF-A0A256YX32-F1
#
_cell.length_a   1.000
_cell.length_b   1.000
_cell.length_c   1.000
_cell.angle_alpha   90.00
_cell.angle_beta   90.00
_cell.angle_gamma   90.00
#
_symmetry.space_group_name_H-M   'P 1'
#
loop_
_entity.id
_entity.type
_entity.pdbx_description
1 polymer ?
#
loop_
_entity_poly.entity_id
_entity_poly.type
_entity_poly.pdbx_seq_one_letter_code
_entity_poly.pdbx_strand_id
1 'polypeptide(L)'
;MTSKSNLKKSVQGWLTGILQDPITKILMKNSHLTRAQIETLLIDILSENIAERKLVYEEKAKLRLLKEGVSRGAFNRTLKQARGNVIKSIYTVILLGYLGILETPNLEPYIEIANKLRTYTEAYRSLIKNRKTGKERLKMINLLQKELEEGLSSLSKPKSLKKQ
;
A
#
# COMPACT_ATOMS: atom_id res chain seq x y z
N MET A 1 -21.07 15.20 -12.93
CA MET A 1 -20.49 14.12 -13.76
C MET A 1 -19.06 14.47 -14.15
N THR A 2 -18.08 13.80 -13.57
CA THR A 2 -16.67 13.99 -13.90
C THR A 2 -16.40 13.45 -15.30
N SER A 3 -15.93 14.28 -16.23
CA SER A 3 -15.55 13.84 -17.60
C SER A 3 -14.54 12.69 -17.55
N LYS A 4 -14.59 11.73 -18.49
CA LYS A 4 -13.69 10.56 -18.55
C LYS A 4 -12.20 10.95 -18.51
N SER A 5 -11.82 12.05 -19.16
CA SER A 5 -10.45 12.59 -19.12
C SER A 5 -10.06 13.11 -17.73
N ASN A 6 -10.99 13.77 -17.04
CA ASN A 6 -10.77 14.28 -15.69
C ASN A 6 -10.65 13.14 -14.69
N LEU A 7 -11.49 12.10 -14.81
CA LEU A 7 -11.40 10.89 -13.98
C LEU A 7 -10.04 10.21 -14.12
N LYS A 8 -9.57 9.99 -15.36
CA LYS A 8 -8.26 9.36 -15.60
C LYS A 8 -7.13 10.16 -14.95
N LYS A 9 -7.10 11.48 -15.13
CA LYS A 9 -6.09 12.35 -14.51
C LYS A 9 -6.14 12.30 -12.98
N SER A 10 -7.33 12.36 -12.39
CA SER A 10 -7.51 12.30 -10.94
C SER A 10 -7.02 10.98 -10.36
N VAL A 11 -7.41 9.85 -10.95
CA VAL A 11 -7.00 8.51 -10.49
C VAL A 11 -5.48 8.33 -10.67
N GLN A 12 -4.94 8.68 -11.83
CA GLN A 12 -3.51 8.54 -12.10
C GLN A 12 -2.64 9.46 -11.22
N GLY A 13 -3.08 10.70 -10.94
CA GLY A 13 -2.39 11.60 -10.02
C GLY A 13 -2.35 11.04 -8.60
N TRP A 14 -3.49 10.54 -8.11
CA TRP A 14 -3.59 9.91 -6.80
C TRP A 14 -2.73 8.63 -6.70
N LEU A 15 -2.78 7.74 -7.69
CA LEU A 15 -1.92 6.54 -7.78
C LEU A 15 -0.45 6.91 -7.76
N THR A 16 -0.07 7.95 -8.50
CA THR A 16 1.31 8.41 -8.58
C THR A 16 1.80 8.88 -7.22
N GLY A 17 1.00 9.66 -6.48
CA GLY A 17 1.34 10.09 -5.12
C GLY A 17 1.60 8.91 -4.18
N ILE A 18 0.70 7.93 -4.15
CA ILE A 18 0.85 6.76 -3.27
C ILE A 18 2.01 5.86 -3.69
N LEU A 19 2.19 5.58 -4.98
CA LEU A 19 3.27 4.69 -5.43
C LEU A 19 4.66 5.36 -5.40
N GLN A 20 4.72 6.66 -5.13
CA GLN A 20 5.96 7.41 -4.92
C GLN A 20 6.31 7.61 -3.44
N ASP A 21 5.33 7.43 -2.54
CA ASP A 21 5.52 7.47 -1.09
C ASP A 21 6.66 6.51 -0.65
N PRO A 22 7.65 6.98 0.13
CA PRO A 22 8.80 6.16 0.54
C PRO A 22 8.42 4.91 1.33
N ILE A 23 7.45 5.01 2.25
CA ILE A 23 6.96 3.86 3.03
C ILE A 23 6.34 2.84 2.08
N THR A 24 5.47 3.28 1.18
CA THR A 24 4.85 2.43 0.16
C THR A 24 5.92 1.74 -0.68
N LYS A 25 6.96 2.43 -1.15
CA LYS A 25 8.06 1.80 -1.90
C LYS A 25 8.78 0.70 -1.12
N ILE A 26 9.05 0.91 0.17
CA ILE A 26 9.72 -0.09 1.02
C ILE A 26 8.82 -1.30 1.23
N LEU A 27 7.54 -1.09 1.55
CA LEU A 27 6.56 -2.16 1.72
C LEU A 27 6.38 -2.96 0.42
N MET A 28 6.29 -2.26 -0.72
CA MET A 28 6.19 -2.88 -2.04
C MET A 28 7.36 -3.82 -2.31
N LYS A 29 8.60 -3.37 -2.07
CA LYS A 29 9.82 -4.14 -2.33
C LYS A 29 9.90 -5.43 -1.51
N ASN A 30 9.32 -5.45 -0.32
CA ASN A 30 9.38 -6.57 0.61
C ASN A 30 8.07 -7.39 0.69
N SER A 31 7.10 -7.09 -0.18
CA SER A 31 5.83 -7.79 -0.25
C SER A 31 5.79 -8.80 -1.40
N HIS A 32 4.78 -9.67 -1.38
CA HIS A 32 4.49 -10.60 -2.48
C HIS A 32 3.75 -9.95 -3.67
N LEU A 33 3.63 -8.62 -3.68
CA LEU A 33 2.90 -7.89 -4.72
C LEU A 33 3.85 -7.05 -5.58
N THR A 34 3.75 -7.22 -6.91
CA THR A 34 4.49 -6.37 -7.85
C THR A 34 3.84 -4.99 -7.95
N ARG A 35 4.60 -4.00 -8.45
CA ARG A 35 4.07 -2.65 -8.74
C ARG A 35 2.79 -2.69 -9.58
N ALA A 36 2.77 -3.52 -10.63
CA ALA A 36 1.61 -3.65 -11.49
C ALA A 36 0.39 -4.27 -10.77
N GLN A 37 0.62 -5.22 -9.86
CA GLN A 37 -0.44 -5.84 -9.06
C GLN A 37 -1.05 -4.86 -8.07
N ILE A 38 -0.22 -4.08 -7.38
CA ILE A 38 -0.69 -3.06 -6.43
C ILE A 38 -1.47 -1.96 -7.15
N GLU A 39 -0.92 -1.44 -8.24
CA GLU A 39 -1.60 -0.43 -9.06
C GLU A 39 -2.98 -0.91 -9.52
N THR A 40 -3.07 -2.16 -10.02
CA THR A 40 -4.34 -2.77 -10.46
C THR A 40 -5.32 -2.94 -9.31
N LEU A 41 -4.85 -3.39 -8.15
CA LEU A 41 -5.67 -3.59 -6.97
C LEU A 41 -6.23 -2.26 -6.44
N LEU A 42 -5.39 -1.22 -6.37
CA LEU A 42 -5.81 0.11 -5.94
C LEU A 42 -6.85 0.73 -6.89
N ILE A 43 -6.66 0.57 -8.21
CA ILE A 43 -7.67 0.99 -9.19
C ILE A 43 -8.99 0.26 -8.93
N ASP A 44 -8.95 -1.07 -8.77
CA ASP A 44 -10.17 -1.85 -8.59
C ASP A 44 -10.97 -1.45 -7.35
N ILE A 45 -10.29 -1.13 -6.26
CA ILE A 45 -10.90 -0.76 -4.97
C ILE A 45 -11.39 0.69 -4.95
N LEU A 46 -10.64 1.63 -5.55
CA LEU A 46 -10.81 3.06 -5.24
C LEU A 46 -11.33 3.89 -6.41
N SER A 47 -11.22 3.40 -7.65
CA SER A 47 -11.67 4.15 -8.82
C SER A 47 -13.18 4.42 -8.83
N GLU A 48 -13.99 3.52 -8.26
CA GLU A 48 -15.45 3.70 -8.18
C GLU A 48 -15.84 4.77 -7.18
N ASN A 49 -15.11 4.90 -6.06
CA ASN A 49 -15.32 5.98 -5.08
C ASN A 49 -14.95 7.34 -5.69
N ILE A 50 -13.86 7.41 -6.46
CA ILE A 50 -13.43 8.64 -7.15
C ILE A 50 -14.40 8.99 -8.31
N ALA A 51 -14.94 7.97 -8.98
CA ALA A 51 -15.88 8.15 -10.08
C ALA A 51 -17.33 8.42 -9.61
N GLU A 52 -17.62 8.19 -8.32
CA GLU A 52 -18.97 8.22 -7.74
C GLU A 52 -19.96 7.31 -8.49
N ARG A 53 -19.44 6.24 -9.13
CA ARG A 53 -20.22 5.26 -9.88
C ARG A 53 -19.44 3.97 -10.08
N LYS A 54 -20.16 2.90 -10.41
CA LYS A 54 -19.54 1.66 -10.87
C LYS A 54 -18.82 1.86 -12.21
N LEU A 55 -17.65 1.24 -12.33
CA LEU A 55 -16.85 1.23 -13.54
C LEU A 55 -16.74 -0.19 -14.06
N VAL A 56 -16.95 -0.39 -15.36
CA VAL A 56 -16.67 -1.70 -15.96
C VAL A 56 -15.16 -1.94 -16.03
N TYR A 57 -14.74 -3.21 -16.09
CA TYR A 57 -13.31 -3.57 -16.10
C TYR A 57 -12.53 -2.96 -17.26
N GLU A 58 -13.18 -2.68 -18.39
CA GLU A 58 -12.55 -1.97 -19.50
C GLU A 58 -12.22 -0.52 -19.15
N GLU A 59 -13.12 0.18 -18.45
CA GLU A 59 -12.86 1.53 -17.95
C GLU A 59 -11.74 1.51 -16.91
N LYS A 60 -11.76 0.55 -15.97
CA LYS A 60 -10.69 0.38 -14.97
C LYS A 60 -9.33 0.10 -15.62
N ALA A 61 -9.29 -0.70 -16.69
CA ALA A 61 -8.06 -1.01 -17.42
C ALA A 61 -7.40 0.23 -18.04
N LYS A 62 -8.20 1.23 -18.44
CA LYS A 62 -7.72 2.51 -18.97
C LYS A 62 -7.16 3.47 -17.91
N LEU A 63 -7.37 3.17 -16.62
CA LEU A 63 -6.86 3.98 -15.50
C LEU A 63 -5.43 3.62 -15.08
N ARG A 64 -4.86 2.51 -15.59
CA ARG A 64 -3.44 2.16 -15.38
C ARG A 64 -2.54 3.33 -15.79
N LEU A 65 -1.42 3.53 -15.10
CA LEU A 65 -0.43 4.60 -15.28
C LEU A 65 0.35 4.54 -16.60
N LEU A 66 0.05 3.57 -17.46
CA LEU A 66 0.52 3.55 -18.84
C LEU A 66 -0.27 4.56 -19.69
N LYS A 67 0.39 5.20 -20.66
CA LYS A 67 -0.21 6.23 -21.53
C LYS A 67 -1.58 5.81 -22.08
N GLU A 68 -1.67 4.60 -22.63
CA GLU A 68 -2.89 4.02 -23.20
C GLU A 68 -3.67 3.09 -22.25
N GLY A 69 -3.23 2.96 -21.00
CA GLY A 69 -3.68 1.95 -20.06
C GLY A 69 -3.28 0.53 -20.50
N VAL A 70 -4.10 -0.46 -20.16
CA VAL A 70 -3.93 -1.87 -20.59
C VAL A 70 -5.22 -2.42 -21.19
N SER A 71 -5.15 -3.60 -21.81
CA SER A 71 -6.35 -4.32 -22.24
C SER A 71 -7.13 -4.86 -21.04
N ARG A 72 -8.46 -5.05 -21.20
CA ARG A 72 -9.33 -5.68 -20.19
C ARG A 72 -8.79 -7.04 -19.73
N GLY A 73 -8.30 -7.86 -20.67
CA GLY A 73 -7.72 -9.17 -20.37
C GLY A 73 -6.45 -9.08 -19.52
N ALA A 74 -5.55 -8.15 -19.85
CA ALA A 74 -4.33 -7.91 -19.06
C ALA A 74 -4.68 -7.43 -17.64
N PHE A 75 -5.60 -6.47 -17.51
CA PHE A 75 -6.06 -5.98 -16.22
C PHE A 75 -6.62 -7.11 -15.34
N ASN A 76 -7.53 -7.91 -15.88
CA ASN A 76 -8.16 -9.00 -15.14
C ASN A 76 -7.17 -10.07 -14.70
N ARG A 77 -6.19 -10.43 -15.53
CA ARG A 77 -5.13 -11.37 -15.15
C ARG A 77 -4.30 -10.82 -14.00
N THR A 78 -3.85 -9.56 -14.10
CA THR A 78 -3.06 -8.92 -13.03
C THR A 78 -3.87 -8.79 -11.74
N LEU A 79 -5.17 -8.45 -11.82
CA LEU A 79 -6.05 -8.36 -10.66
C LEU A 79 -6.23 -9.73 -9.98
N LYS A 80 -6.45 -10.79 -10.76
CA LYS A 80 -6.54 -12.16 -10.25
C LYS A 80 -5.25 -12.57 -9.53
N GLN A 81 -4.09 -12.27 -10.10
CA GLN A 81 -2.79 -12.54 -9.47
C GLN A 81 -2.61 -11.74 -8.18
N ALA A 82 -2.93 -10.45 -8.18
CA ALA A 82 -2.84 -9.59 -7.00
C ALA A 82 -3.69 -10.14 -5.84
N ARG A 83 -4.97 -10.44 -6.12
CA ARG A 83 -5.88 -11.03 -5.13
C ARG A 83 -5.39 -12.38 -4.62
N GLY A 84 -4.89 -13.24 -5.51
CA GLY A 84 -4.31 -14.53 -5.13
C GLY A 84 -3.11 -14.40 -4.21
N ASN A 85 -2.20 -13.46 -4.48
CA ASN A 85 -1.02 -13.22 -3.65
C ASN A 85 -1.41 -12.64 -2.27
N VAL A 86 -2.42 -11.76 -2.21
CA VAL A 86 -2.95 -11.26 -0.94
C VAL A 86 -3.54 -12.40 -0.11
N ILE A 87 -4.42 -13.22 -0.70
CA ILE A 87 -5.05 -14.35 0.00
C ILE A 87 -3.99 -15.31 0.52
N LYS A 88 -3.02 -15.71 -0.32
CA LYS A 88 -1.92 -16.58 0.11
C LYS A 88 -1.12 -15.98 1.26
N SER A 89 -0.80 -14.69 1.20
CA SER A 89 -0.05 -14.01 2.26
C SER A 89 -0.81 -14.02 3.60
N ILE A 90 -2.13 -13.78 3.56
CA ILE A 90 -2.99 -13.87 4.75
C ILE A 90 -3.01 -15.30 5.30
N TYR A 91 -3.19 -16.30 4.44
CA TYR A 91 -3.17 -17.70 4.85
C TYR A 91 -1.80 -18.13 5.40
N THR A 92 -0.69 -17.58 4.89
CA THR A 92 0.63 -17.80 5.48
C THR A 92 0.69 -17.29 6.91
N VAL A 93 0.19 -16.08 7.18
CA VAL A 93 0.15 -15.54 8.56
C VAL A 93 -0.72 -16.43 9.45
N ILE A 94 -1.92 -16.81 9.00
CA ILE A 94 -2.82 -17.72 9.74
C ILE A 94 -2.13 -19.06 10.02
N LEU A 95 -1.47 -19.64 9.03
CA LEU A 95 -0.75 -20.92 9.17
C LEU A 95 0.37 -20.83 10.21
N LEU A 96 1.17 -19.75 10.18
CA LEU A 96 2.21 -19.54 11.18
C LEU A 96 1.61 -19.42 12.59
N GLY A 97 0.43 -18.81 12.71
CA GLY A 97 -0.28 -18.69 13.99
C GLY A 97 -0.77 -20.05 14.49
N TYR A 98 -1.39 -20.82 13.60
CA TYR A 98 -1.85 -22.18 13.89
C TYR A 98 -0.71 -23.11 14.32
N LEU A 99 0.48 -22.95 13.75
CA LEU A 99 1.68 -23.73 14.10
C LEU A 99 2.38 -23.23 15.38
N GLY A 100 1.84 -22.23 16.09
CA GLY A 100 2.45 -21.65 17.28
C GLY A 100 3.73 -20.83 17.01
N ILE A 101 4.09 -20.60 15.74
CA ILE A 101 5.27 -19.82 15.38
C ILE A 101 5.04 -18.35 15.70
N LEU A 102 3.79 -17.87 15.57
CA LEU A 102 3.48 -16.48 15.88
C LEU A 102 3.59 -16.10 17.35
N GLU A 103 3.62 -17.08 18.25
CA GLU A 103 3.73 -16.89 19.70
C GLU A 103 5.18 -16.69 20.16
N THR A 104 6.15 -16.78 19.22
CA THR A 104 7.56 -16.51 19.52
C THR A 104 7.86 -15.01 19.53
N PRO A 105 8.75 -14.49 20.41
CA PRO A 105 9.13 -13.07 20.46
C PRO A 105 9.66 -12.50 19.14
N ASN A 106 10.01 -13.37 18.19
CA ASN A 106 10.58 -13.02 16.89
C ASN A 106 9.64 -12.19 16.00
N LEU A 107 8.34 -12.14 16.31
CA LEU A 107 7.35 -11.36 15.55
C LEU A 107 6.93 -10.06 16.21
N GLU A 108 7.30 -9.87 17.46
CA GLU A 108 7.08 -8.63 18.19
C GLU A 108 7.62 -7.41 17.42
N PRO A 109 8.81 -7.45 16.77
CA PRO A 109 9.28 -6.33 15.95
C PRO A 109 8.38 -6.00 14.75
N TYR A 110 7.73 -7.00 14.14
CA TYR A 110 6.82 -6.79 13.01
C TYR A 110 5.51 -6.14 13.47
N ILE A 111 5.00 -6.56 14.63
CA ILE A 111 3.80 -5.97 15.24
C ILE A 111 4.08 -4.53 15.71
N GLU A 112 5.23 -4.28 16.33
CA GLU A 112 5.65 -2.95 16.76
C GLU A 112 5.71 -1.98 15.57
N ILE A 113 6.35 -2.38 14.48
CA ILE A 113 6.41 -1.57 13.25
C ILE A 113 5.02 -1.34 12.65
N ALA A 114 4.13 -2.33 12.65
CA ALA A 114 2.75 -2.16 12.19
C ALA A 114 2.00 -1.11 13.04
N ASN A 115 2.20 -1.12 14.36
CA ASN A 115 1.64 -0.13 15.26
C ASN A 115 2.22 1.27 15.01
N LYS A 116 3.55 1.39 14.81
CA LYS A 116 4.20 2.66 14.46
C LYS A 116 3.68 3.22 13.13
N LEU A 117 3.45 2.36 12.13
CA LEU A 117 2.85 2.75 10.83
C LEU A 117 1.44 3.33 11.01
N ARG A 118 0.64 2.73 11.90
CA ARG A 118 -0.69 3.26 12.25
C ARG A 118 -0.58 4.65 12.88
N THR A 119 0.27 4.81 13.89
CA THR A 119 0.51 6.10 14.57
C THR A 119 0.96 7.17 13.58
N TYR A 120 1.89 6.86 12.68
CA TYR A 120 2.32 7.76 11.61
C TYR A 120 1.16 8.19 10.71
N THR A 121 0.33 7.23 10.28
CA THR A 121 -0.82 7.51 9.42
C THR A 121 -1.84 8.43 10.10
N GLU A 122 -2.09 8.24 11.39
CA GLU A 122 -2.99 9.07 12.20
C GLU A 122 -2.44 10.49 12.38
N ALA A 123 -1.15 10.61 12.72
CA ALA A 123 -0.46 11.90 12.84
C ALA A 123 -0.49 12.67 11.52
N TYR A 124 -0.23 12.00 10.40
CA TYR A 124 -0.29 12.60 9.06
C TYR A 124 -1.70 13.07 8.68
N ARG A 125 -2.73 12.26 8.93
CA ARG A 125 -4.14 12.65 8.71
C ARG A 125 -4.54 13.87 9.56
N SER A 126 -4.07 13.95 10.79
CA SER A 126 -4.29 15.11 11.68
C SER A 126 -3.69 16.40 11.14
N LEU A 127 -2.51 16.34 10.48
CA LEU A 127 -1.92 17.52 9.84
C LEU A 127 -2.72 18.00 8.63
N ILE A 128 -3.18 17.10 7.78
CA ILE A 128 -3.96 17.49 6.59
C ILE A 128 -5.27 18.17 6.98
N LYS A 129 -5.93 17.71 8.05
CA LYS A 129 -7.18 18.31 8.53
C LYS A 129 -6.98 19.69 9.18
N ASN A 130 -5.84 19.91 9.82
CA ASN A 130 -5.54 21.16 10.51
C ASN A 130 -4.65 22.05 9.64
N ARG A 131 -5.25 22.92 8.81
CA ARG A 131 -4.58 23.85 7.87
C ARG A 131 -3.55 24.83 8.48
N LYS A 132 -3.27 24.76 9.78
CA LYS A 132 -2.23 25.53 10.49
C LYS A 132 -1.09 24.58 10.86
N THR A 133 -0.10 24.42 9.98
CA THR A 133 1.07 23.58 10.26
C THR A 133 2.25 24.42 10.71
N GLY A 134 2.62 24.32 12.00
CA GLY A 134 3.90 24.81 12.51
C GLY A 134 5.07 23.91 12.08
N LYS A 135 6.25 24.50 11.84
CA LYS A 135 7.50 23.80 11.43
C LYS A 135 7.83 22.57 12.30
N GLU A 136 7.48 22.58 13.58
CA GLU A 136 7.76 21.50 14.53
C GLU A 136 6.95 20.22 14.26
N ARG A 137 5.67 20.34 13.88
CA ARG A 137 4.83 19.20 13.50
C ARG A 137 5.36 18.50 12.25
N LEU A 138 5.86 19.26 11.27
CA LEU A 138 6.46 18.70 10.07
C LEU A 138 7.78 17.96 10.39
N LYS A 139 8.61 18.52 11.28
CA LYS A 139 9.83 17.85 11.76
C LYS A 139 9.52 16.51 12.45
N MET A 140 8.48 16.46 13.30
CA MET A 140 8.07 15.22 13.97
C MET A 140 7.65 14.13 12.98
N ILE A 141 6.86 14.48 11.95
CA ILE A 141 6.45 13.51 10.93
C ILE A 141 7.66 12.98 10.15
N ASN A 142 8.60 13.84 9.78
CA ASN A 142 9.80 13.41 9.08
C ASN A 142 10.67 12.49 9.94
N LEU A 143 10.75 12.75 11.25
CA LEU A 143 11.46 11.87 12.18
C LEU A 143 10.80 10.49 12.29
N LEU A 144 9.47 10.45 12.44
CA LEU A 144 8.70 9.21 12.48
C LEU A 144 8.82 8.42 11.17
N GLN A 145 8.80 9.11 10.02
CA GLN A 145 9.02 8.49 8.73
C GLN A 145 10.40 7.81 8.67
N LYS A 146 11.45 8.52 9.09
CA LYS A 146 12.82 7.98 9.07
C LYS A 146 12.95 6.73 9.96
N GLU A 147 12.39 6.78 11.18
CA GLU A 147 12.38 5.63 12.09
C GLU A 147 11.67 4.42 11.47
N LEU A 148 10.54 4.65 10.79
CA LEU A 148 9.81 3.60 10.08
C LEU A 148 10.61 3.02 8.91
N GLU A 149 11.31 3.85 8.14
CA GLU A 149 12.14 3.39 7.02
C GLU A 149 13.30 2.51 7.49
N GLU A 150 13.96 2.92 8.60
CA GLU A 150 15.04 2.17 9.23
C GLU A 150 14.54 0.83 9.80
N GLY A 151 13.42 0.87 10.53
CA GLY A 151 12.78 -0.31 11.09
C GLY A 151 12.34 -1.32 10.02
N LEU A 152 11.65 -0.86 8.98
CA LEU A 152 11.23 -1.74 7.88
C LEU A 152 12.43 -2.36 7.15
N SER A 153 13.52 -1.60 6.99
CA SER A 153 14.74 -2.10 6.37
C SER A 153 15.43 -3.16 7.22
N SER A 154 15.40 -3.04 8.55
CA SER A 154 16.01 -4.04 9.44
C SER A 154 15.25 -5.37 9.42
N LEU A 155 13.91 -5.31 9.38
CA LEU A 155 13.04 -6.50 9.31
C LEU A 155 13.16 -7.27 7.99
N SER A 156 13.52 -6.59 6.89
CA SER A 156 13.62 -7.21 5.56
C SER A 156 14.69 -8.30 5.43
N LYS A 157 15.59 -8.45 6.42
CA LYS A 157 16.70 -9.40 6.39
C LYS A 157 16.27 -10.77 6.92
N PRO A 158 16.51 -11.90 6.21
CA PRO A 158 16.09 -13.25 6.64
C PRO A 158 16.58 -13.69 8.03
N LYS A 159 17.66 -13.09 8.53
CA LYS A 159 18.19 -13.35 9.88
C LYS A 159 17.29 -12.81 11.00
N SER A 160 16.30 -11.96 10.70
CA SER A 160 15.36 -11.39 11.68
C SER A 160 14.42 -12.42 12.32
N LEU A 161 14.22 -13.58 11.69
CA LEU A 161 13.35 -14.66 12.20
C LEU A 161 14.12 -15.81 12.88
N LYS A 162 15.44 -15.68 13.06
CA LYS A 162 16.22 -16.72 13.76
C LYS A 162 15.97 -16.66 15.27
N LYS A 163 15.63 -17.80 15.86
CA LYS A 163 15.70 -18.02 17.31
C LYS A 163 17.12 -17.68 17.78
N GLN A 164 17.26 -16.80 18.77
CA GLN A 164 18.43 -16.81 19.64
C GLN A 164 18.35 -18.04 20.55
#